data_AF-A0A7C9EQW7-F1
#
_entry.id   AF-A0A7C9EQW7-F1
#
_cell.length_a   1.000
_cell.length_b   1.000
_cell.length_c   1.000
_cell.angle_alpha   90.00
_cell.angle_beta   90.00
_cell.angle_gamma   90.00
#
_symmetry.space_group_name_H-M   'P 1'
#
loop_
_entity.id
_entity.type
_entity.pdbx_description
1 polymer ?
#
loop_
_entity_poly.entity_id
_entity_poly.type
_entity_poly.pdbx_seq_one_letter_code
_entity_poly.pdbx_strand_id
1 'polypeptide(L)'
;KRVFAVAETAPEAQTFLEALEHGLDGVVLKVDNIDAVLKLKEYFDKRSEARNCLTLTKATITEVCTAGMGDRVCVDLCSLMRPGEGLLVGSYARGLFLVHSECLETD
;
A
#
# COMPACT_ATOMS: atom_id res chain seq x y z
N LYS A 1 -1.33 -15.05 19.68
CA LYS A 1 0.02 -15.67 19.73
C LYS A 1 0.86 -14.91 18.72
N ARG A 2 2.02 -14.37 19.10
CA ARG A 2 2.90 -13.63 18.18
C ARG A 2 3.92 -14.58 17.55
N VAL A 3 4.06 -14.56 16.23
CA VAL A 3 4.98 -15.41 15.47
C VAL A 3 5.96 -14.50 14.73
N PHE A 4 7.26 -14.72 14.93
CA PHE A 4 8.31 -13.94 14.27
C PHE A 4 9.18 -14.86 13.41
N ALA A 5 9.57 -14.39 12.23
CA ALA A 5 10.58 -15.05 11.40
C ALA A 5 11.97 -14.58 11.83
N VAL A 6 12.95 -15.49 11.90
CA VAL A 6 14.33 -15.15 12.24
C VAL A 6 15.14 -15.10 10.95
N ALA A 7 15.74 -13.96 10.64
CA ALA A 7 16.63 -13.77 9.51
C ALA A 7 18.08 -13.60 10.00
N GLU A 8 19.02 -14.23 9.30
CA GLU A 8 20.45 -14.15 9.60
C GLU A 8 21.15 -13.07 8.74
N THR A 9 20.46 -12.53 7.73
CA THR A 9 21.01 -11.49 6.85
C THR A 9 19.98 -10.40 6.54
N ALA A 10 20.46 -9.20 6.19
CA ALA A 10 19.59 -8.09 5.80
C ALA A 10 18.74 -8.38 4.54
N PRO A 11 19.26 -9.01 3.47
CA PRO A 11 18.45 -9.39 2.31
C PRO A 11 17.36 -10.41 2.64
N GLU A 12 17.67 -11.38 3.50
CA GLU A 12 16.69 -12.37 3.96
C GLU A 12 15.58 -11.71 4.79
N ALA A 13 15.94 -10.80 5.69
CA ALA A 13 14.97 -10.03 6.45
C ALA A 13 14.06 -9.20 5.53
N GLN A 14 14.62 -8.61 4.47
CA GLN A 14 13.86 -7.91 3.44
C GLN A 14 12.88 -8.85 2.72
N THR A 15 13.33 -10.03 2.28
CA THR A 15 12.46 -11.02 1.63
C THR A 15 11.31 -11.44 2.54
N PHE A 16 11.59 -11.66 3.83
CA PHE A 16 10.53 -11.98 4.79
C PHE A 16 9.53 -10.83 4.89
N LEU A 17 9.99 -9.59 5.08
CA LEU A 17 9.13 -8.40 5.16
C LEU A 17 8.27 -8.14 3.91
N GLU A 18 8.75 -8.54 2.73
CA GLU A 18 8.01 -8.43 1.46
C GLU A 18 6.98 -9.55 1.30
N ALA A 19 7.26 -10.75 1.82
CA ALA A 19 6.38 -11.91 1.77
C ALA A 19 5.38 -11.99 2.95
N LEU A 20 5.38 -11.01 3.86
CA LEU A 20 4.43 -10.93 4.99
C LEU A 20 3.01 -10.59 4.48
N GLU A 21 2.32 -11.54 3.86
CA GLU A 21 0.94 -11.37 3.44
C GLU A 21 -0.05 -11.86 4.51
N HIS A 22 0.16 -13.03 5.12
CA HIS A 22 -0.62 -13.50 6.27
C HIS A 22 0.16 -14.53 7.12
N GLY A 23 0.27 -14.32 8.45
CA GLY A 23 0.69 -15.37 9.41
C GLY A 23 1.92 -15.09 10.29
N LEU A 24 2.58 -13.95 10.11
CA LEU A 24 3.78 -13.54 10.86
C LEU A 24 3.61 -12.10 11.36
N ASP A 25 3.90 -11.86 12.63
CA ASP A 25 3.80 -10.55 13.29
C ASP A 25 5.06 -9.69 13.11
N GLY A 26 6.14 -10.26 12.58
CA GLY A 26 7.36 -9.51 12.26
C GLY A 26 8.59 -10.38 11.99
N VAL A 27 9.74 -9.72 11.88
CA VAL A 27 11.04 -10.32 11.62
C VAL A 27 12.04 -9.95 12.72
N VAL A 28 12.80 -10.94 13.19
CA VAL A 28 13.95 -10.78 14.09
C VAL A 28 15.22 -10.93 13.26
N LEU A 29 15.98 -9.85 13.13
CA LEU A 29 17.30 -9.89 12.49
C LEU A 29 18.34 -10.31 13.53
N LYS A 30 18.91 -11.51 13.37
CA LYS A 30 19.96 -12.05 14.22
C LYS A 30 21.30 -11.93 13.50
N VAL A 31 22.06 -10.89 13.84
CA VAL A 31 23.34 -10.56 13.20
C VAL A 31 24.36 -10.09 14.23
N ASP A 32 25.63 -10.41 14.00
CA ASP A 32 26.74 -9.95 14.85
C ASP A 32 27.38 -8.64 14.33
N ASN A 33 27.03 -8.20 13.12
CA ASN A 33 27.54 -6.98 12.49
C ASN A 33 26.46 -5.89 12.40
N ILE A 34 26.79 -4.69 12.86
CA ILE A 34 25.97 -3.48 12.78
C ILE A 34 25.66 -3.05 11.34
N ASP A 35 26.52 -3.35 10.36
CA ASP A 35 26.31 -2.99 8.95
C ASP A 35 25.01 -3.57 8.39
N ALA A 36 24.64 -4.78 8.84
CA ALA A 36 23.40 -5.42 8.43
C ALA A 36 22.16 -4.68 8.98
N VAL A 37 22.27 -4.12 10.18
CA VAL A 37 21.21 -3.31 10.79
C VAL A 37 21.05 -1.99 10.04
N LEU A 38 22.16 -1.33 9.68
CA LEU A 38 22.12 -0.09 8.90
C LEU A 38 21.51 -0.29 7.51
N LYS A 39 21.87 -1.38 6.81
CA LYS A 39 21.26 -1.73 5.52
C LYS A 39 19.75 -1.95 5.62
N LEU A 40 19.30 -2.64 6.68
CA LEU A 40 17.88 -2.85 6.90
C LEU A 40 17.15 -1.54 7.25
N LYS A 41 17.79 -0.64 8.00
CA LYS A 41 17.26 0.71 8.25
C LYS A 41 17.09 1.50 6.94
N GLU A 42 18.10 1.50 6.07
CA GLU A 42 18.00 2.18 4.76
C GLU A 42 16.84 1.64 3.92
N TYR A 43 16.57 0.33 3.99
CA TYR A 43 15.39 -0.26 3.35
C TYR A 43 14.09 0.33 3.91
N PHE A 44 13.97 0.45 5.25
CA PHE A 44 12.79 1.07 5.87
C PHE A 44 12.65 2.55 5.55
N ASP A 45 13.74 3.31 5.50
CA ASP A 45 13.72 4.73 5.16
C ASP A 45 13.19 4.91 3.73
N LYS A 46 13.72 4.17 2.75
CA LYS A 46 13.23 4.17 1.35
C LYS A 46 11.77 3.74 1.25
N ARG A 47 11.38 2.70 1.98
CA ARG A 47 9.99 2.20 1.99
C ARG A 47 9.04 3.21 2.61
N SER A 48 9.47 3.96 3.62
CA SER A 48 8.68 5.00 4.28
C SER A 48 8.55 6.25 3.41
N GLU A 49 9.62 6.62 2.71
CA GLU A 49 9.60 7.69 1.69
C GLU A 49 8.68 7.33 0.52
N ALA A 50 8.74 6.09 0.02
CA ALA A 50 7.85 5.60 -1.04
C ALA A 50 6.37 5.48 -0.59
N ARG A 51 6.11 5.37 0.73
CA ARG A 51 4.75 5.33 1.28
C ARG A 51 4.08 6.71 1.32
N ASN A 52 4.87 7.78 1.17
CA ASN A 52 4.38 9.14 1.32
C ASN A 52 4.18 9.82 -0.03
N CYS A 53 2.89 10.01 -0.34
CA CYS A 53 2.36 11.05 -1.22
C CYS A 53 2.54 10.79 -2.72
N LEU A 54 1.66 9.96 -3.29
CA LEU A 54 1.33 10.10 -4.72
C LEU A 54 0.80 11.52 -4.94
N THR A 55 1.57 12.36 -5.64
CA THR A 55 1.14 13.72 -5.98
C THR A 55 -0.02 13.63 -6.97
N LEU A 56 -1.19 14.04 -6.52
CA LEU A 56 -2.39 14.07 -7.36
C LEU A 56 -2.37 15.32 -8.25
N THR A 57 -2.72 15.13 -9.51
CA THR A 57 -2.93 16.22 -10.46
C THR A 57 -4.40 16.32 -10.80
N LYS A 58 -4.92 17.53 -10.90
CA LYS A 58 -6.32 17.76 -11.32
C LYS A 58 -6.47 17.39 -12.79
N ALA A 59 -7.56 16.69 -13.11
CA ALA A 59 -7.96 16.37 -14.47
C ALA A 59 -9.34 16.99 -14.77
N THR A 60 -9.57 17.34 -16.03
CA THR A 60 -10.86 17.86 -16.50
C THR A 60 -11.59 16.76 -17.25
N ILE A 61 -12.86 16.53 -16.88
CA ILE A 61 -13.74 15.62 -17.62
C ILE A 61 -14.11 16.31 -18.93
N THR A 62 -13.73 15.71 -20.06
CA THR A 62 -14.02 16.26 -21.40
C THR A 62 -15.30 15.68 -21.99
N GLU A 63 -15.62 14.43 -21.66
CA GLU A 63 -16.76 13.70 -22.21
C GLU A 63 -17.16 12.57 -21.24
N VAL A 64 -18.45 12.21 -21.24
CA VAL A 64 -18.97 11.04 -20.54
C VAL A 64 -19.70 10.17 -21.56
N CYS A 65 -19.22 8.94 -21.75
CA CYS A 65 -19.78 7.98 -22.71
C CYS A 65 -20.31 6.74 -21.96
N THR A 66 -21.31 6.06 -22.53
CA THR A 66 -21.78 4.77 -22.01
C THR A 66 -20.78 3.65 -22.32
N ALA A 67 -20.28 2.96 -21.30
CA ALA A 67 -19.22 1.93 -21.44
C ALA A 67 -19.71 0.57 -21.98
N GLY A 68 -20.99 0.40 -22.30
CA GLY A 68 -21.56 -0.87 -22.77
C GLY A 68 -21.76 -1.88 -21.64
N MET A 69 -21.82 -3.17 -21.99
CA MET A 69 -21.91 -4.26 -21.00
C MET A 69 -20.53 -4.65 -20.47
N GLY A 70 -20.48 -4.95 -19.17
CA GLY A 70 -19.30 -5.47 -18.50
C GLY A 70 -19.66 -6.07 -17.15
N ASP A 71 -18.73 -6.80 -16.57
CA ASP A 71 -18.90 -7.36 -15.23
C ASP A 71 -18.90 -6.25 -14.18
N ARG A 72 -19.78 -6.40 -13.19
CA ARG A 72 -19.91 -5.46 -12.08
C ARG A 72 -19.53 -6.17 -10.80
N VAL A 73 -18.62 -5.55 -10.04
CA VAL A 73 -18.20 -6.03 -8.73
C VAL A 73 -18.42 -4.90 -7.74
N CYS A 74 -19.07 -5.22 -6.62
CA CYS A 74 -19.21 -4.31 -5.48
C CYS A 74 -18.03 -4.51 -4.54
N VAL A 75 -17.34 -3.42 -4.21
CA VAL A 75 -16.26 -3.40 -3.23
C VAL A 75 -16.72 -2.52 -2.08
N ASP A 76 -16.98 -3.13 -0.93
CA ASP A 76 -17.36 -2.41 0.29
C ASP A 76 -16.14 -2.22 1.19
N LEU A 77 -15.80 -0.95 1.44
CA LEU A 77 -14.67 -0.55 2.28
C LEU A 77 -15.13 0.40 3.40
N CYS A 78 -16.44 0.55 3.62
CA CYS A 78 -16.98 1.54 4.56
C CYS A 78 -16.49 1.32 6.01
N SER A 79 -16.21 0.07 6.37
CA SER A 79 -15.67 -0.29 7.70
C SER A 79 -14.15 -0.17 7.82
N LEU A 80 -13.45 -0.05 6.70
CA LEU A 80 -11.98 0.01 6.64
C LEU A 80 -11.46 1.42 6.38
N MET A 81 -12.26 2.28 5.73
CA MET A 81 -11.87 3.64 5.36
C MET A 81 -12.19 4.67 6.45
N ARG A 82 -11.31 5.64 6.60
CA ARG A 82 -11.49 6.84 7.43
C ARG A 82 -11.92 8.04 6.59
N PRO A 83 -12.51 9.08 7.20
CA PRO A 83 -12.75 10.34 6.51
C PRO A 83 -11.44 10.90 5.91
N GLY A 84 -11.47 11.28 4.62
CA GLY A 84 -10.27 11.69 3.88
C GLY A 84 -9.64 10.57 3.04
N GLU A 85 -10.06 9.32 3.22
CA GLU A 85 -9.54 8.18 2.45
C GLU A 85 -10.42 7.85 1.24
N GLY A 86 -9.84 7.15 0.27
CA GLY A 86 -10.50 6.77 -0.97
C GLY A 86 -9.75 5.67 -1.71
N LEU A 87 -10.24 5.32 -2.88
CA LEU A 87 -9.67 4.27 -3.72
C LEU A 87 -9.09 4.87 -5.01
N LEU A 88 -7.89 4.44 -5.39
CA LEU A 88 -7.36 4.69 -6.73
C LEU A 88 -7.97 3.69 -7.72
N VAL A 89 -8.84 4.17 -8.60
CA VAL A 89 -9.60 3.35 -9.55
C VAL A 89 -9.20 3.71 -10.98
N GLY A 90 -8.98 2.71 -11.82
CA GLY A 90 -8.68 2.92 -13.24
C GLY A 90 -7.83 1.80 -13.80
N SER A 91 -7.01 2.13 -14.80
CA SER A 91 -6.11 1.18 -15.42
C SER A 91 -4.70 1.40 -14.91
N TYR A 92 -4.11 0.39 -14.29
CA TYR A 92 -2.71 0.45 -13.82
C TYR A 92 -1.72 0.86 -14.94
N ALA A 93 -2.02 0.48 -16.20
CA ALA A 93 -1.17 0.79 -17.35
C ALA A 93 -1.34 2.21 -17.91
N ARG A 94 -2.46 2.90 -17.62
CA ARG A 94 -2.76 4.23 -18.21
C ARG A 94 -2.83 5.33 -17.16
N GLY A 95 -3.48 5.06 -16.04
CA GLY A 95 -3.76 6.04 -15.01
C GLY A 95 -4.86 5.59 -14.06
N LEU A 96 -4.76 6.08 -12.84
CA LEU A 96 -5.71 5.87 -11.76
C LEU A 96 -6.29 7.21 -11.34
N PHE A 97 -7.57 7.20 -10.96
CA PHE A 97 -8.28 8.35 -10.41
C PHE A 97 -8.56 8.09 -8.94
N LEU A 98 -8.34 9.10 -8.09
CA LEU A 98 -8.75 9.01 -6.69
C LEU A 98 -10.25 9.22 -6.59
N VAL A 99 -10.98 8.17 -6.20
CA VAL A 99 -12.40 8.21 -5.85
C VAL A 99 -12.49 8.26 -4.33
N HIS A 100 -12.93 9.39 -3.80
CA HIS A 100 -13.03 9.59 -2.36
C HIS A 100 -14.17 8.73 -1.76
N SER A 101 -13.98 8.23 -0.54
CA SER A 101 -15.03 7.53 0.20
C SER A 101 -16.19 8.48 0.51
N GLU A 102 -17.43 7.98 0.52
CA GLU A 102 -18.60 8.76 0.92
C GLU A 102 -18.67 9.04 2.43
N CYS A 103 -17.63 8.72 3.21
CA CYS A 103 -17.56 8.92 4.66
C CYS A 103 -17.51 10.39 5.13
N LEU A 104 -17.64 11.38 4.24
CA LEU A 104 -17.73 12.78 4.61
C LEU A 104 -19.20 13.22 4.61
N GLU A 105 -19.62 13.88 5.69
CA GLU A 105 -20.90 14.60 5.69
C GLU A 105 -20.89 15.65 4.58
N THR A 106 -21.94 15.64 3.77
CA THR A 106 -22.18 16.67 2.77
C THR A 106 -22.98 17.77 3.46
N ASP A 107 -22.39 18.96 3.62
CA ASP A 107 -23.11 20.15 4.09
C ASP A 107 -24.24 20.57 3.13
#